data_AF-A0A6M3LQF6-F1
#
_entry.id   AF-A0A6M3LQF6-F1
#
_cell.length_a   1.000
_cell.length_b   1.000
_cell.length_c   1.000
_cell.angle_alpha   90.00
_cell.angle_beta   90.00
_cell.angle_gamma   90.00
#
_symmetry.space_group_name_H-M   'P 1'
#
loop_
_entity.id
_entity.type
_entity.pdbx_description
1 polymer ?
#
loop_
_entity_poly.entity_id
_entity_poly.type
_entity_poly.pdbx_seq_one_letter_code
_entity_poly.pdbx_strand_id
1 'polypeptide(L)'
;MDEDKRKLIGSKRRDLFKQRHKSLAGGFYACDLDFVWIQRRPPCILAVLDSKRPGERPTFSEVITYNSLLALGIPVFLVEYVGDSEVEELDRLTVFRYLGGDPYPPQSPSQSEHVAGPFSWEEFGKWQASFREQHQQA
;
A
#
# COMPACT_ATOMS: atom_id res chain seq x y z
N MET A 1 18.67 16.10 10.84
CA MET A 1 17.87 15.34 9.85
C MET A 1 16.82 16.28 9.36
N ASP A 2 16.71 16.45 8.04
CA ASP A 2 15.84 17.45 7.43
C ASP A 2 14.38 17.07 7.68
N GLU A 3 13.73 17.71 8.65
CA GLU A 3 12.34 17.41 9.04
C GLU A 3 11.36 17.60 7.87
N ASP A 4 11.76 18.39 6.89
CA ASP A 4 11.04 18.68 5.65
C ASP A 4 10.75 17.40 4.84
N LYS A 5 11.57 16.34 4.97
CA LYS A 5 11.36 15.06 4.27
C LYS A 5 10.29 14.15 4.91
N ARG A 6 9.71 14.52 6.06
CA ARG A 6 8.59 13.78 6.66
C ARG A 6 7.25 14.04 5.96
N LYS A 7 7.14 15.16 5.25
CA LYS A 7 5.89 15.63 4.61
C LYS A 7 6.04 15.66 3.09
N LEU A 8 6.54 14.57 2.50
CA LEU A 8 6.68 14.48 1.05
C LEU A 8 5.31 14.48 0.38
N ILE A 9 4.94 15.60 -0.22
CA ILE A 9 3.77 15.72 -1.09
C ILE A 9 4.20 15.38 -2.52
N GLY A 10 3.28 14.83 -3.32
CA GLY A 10 3.53 14.49 -4.72
C GLY A 10 4.13 15.65 -5.54
N SER A 11 5.03 15.31 -6.46
CA SER A 11 5.75 16.27 -7.30
C SER A 11 5.34 16.08 -8.76
N LYS A 12 5.00 17.16 -9.46
CA LYS A 12 4.71 17.14 -10.92
C LYS A 12 5.81 16.44 -11.73
N ARG A 13 7.07 16.55 -11.27
CA ARG A 13 8.21 15.87 -11.90
C ARG A 13 8.14 14.34 -11.74
N ARG A 14 7.66 13.84 -10.60
CA ARG A 14 7.46 12.40 -10.35
C ARG A 14 6.39 11.84 -11.29
N ASP A 15 5.27 12.56 -11.44
CA ASP A 15 4.17 12.09 -12.27
C ASP A 15 4.56 12.11 -13.76
N LEU A 16 5.29 13.13 -14.20
CA LEU A 16 5.87 13.19 -15.55
C LEU A 16 6.88 12.05 -15.78
N PHE A 17 7.72 11.73 -14.79
CA PHE A 17 8.65 10.60 -14.87
C PHE A 17 7.88 9.28 -15.05
N LYS A 18 6.84 9.04 -14.26
CA LYS A 18 5.98 7.84 -14.39
C LYS A 18 5.34 7.75 -15.76
N GLN A 19 4.78 8.85 -16.28
CA GLN A 19 4.17 8.90 -17.60
C GLN A 19 5.19 8.57 -18.71
N ARG A 20 6.36 9.22 -18.68
CA ARG A 20 7.43 8.94 -19.65
C ARG A 20 7.92 7.50 -19.54
N HIS A 21 8.08 6.99 -18.33
CA HIS A 21 8.47 5.60 -18.12
C HIS A 21 7.44 4.65 -18.76
N LYS A 22 6.13 4.87 -18.55
CA LYS A 22 5.07 4.08 -19.19
C LYS A 22 5.06 4.18 -20.72
N SER A 23 5.66 5.21 -21.31
CA SER A 23 5.77 5.36 -22.76
C SER A 23 7.04 4.77 -23.38
N LEU A 24 8.00 4.24 -22.59
CA LEU A 24 9.33 3.87 -23.10
C LEU A 24 9.40 2.57 -23.92
N ALA A 25 8.41 1.68 -23.87
CA ALA A 25 8.17 0.59 -24.84
C ALA A 25 6.98 -0.26 -24.36
N GLY A 26 6.20 -0.84 -25.28
CA GLY A 26 5.02 -1.65 -24.96
C GLY A 26 5.29 -3.05 -24.36
N GLY A 27 6.54 -3.36 -23.99
CA GLY A 27 6.98 -4.70 -23.59
C GLY A 27 7.18 -4.90 -22.09
N PHE A 28 6.94 -3.91 -21.24
CA PHE A 28 7.09 -4.04 -19.79
C PHE A 28 5.85 -3.53 -19.06
N TYR A 29 5.61 -4.12 -17.89
CA TYR A 29 4.59 -3.68 -16.95
C TYR A 29 5.25 -2.99 -15.77
N ALA A 30 4.52 -2.02 -15.18
CA ALA A 30 4.96 -1.31 -14.00
C ALA A 30 3.79 -1.19 -13.02
N CYS A 31 4.11 -1.22 -11.74
CA CYS A 31 3.19 -0.96 -10.64
C CYS A 31 3.86 0.08 -9.73
N ASP A 32 3.06 1.02 -9.24
CA ASP A 32 3.48 1.97 -8.23
C ASP A 32 3.05 1.42 -6.86
N LEU A 33 3.90 1.54 -5.85
CA LEU A 33 3.51 1.29 -4.46
C LEU A 33 3.09 2.63 -3.83
N ASP A 34 1.89 2.69 -3.25
CA ASP A 34 1.37 3.94 -2.69
C ASP A 34 2.17 4.42 -1.49
N PHE A 35 2.36 3.56 -0.48
CA PHE A 35 3.09 3.93 0.72
C PHE A 35 3.95 2.79 1.25
N VAL A 36 5.27 2.98 1.16
CA VAL A 36 6.25 2.06 1.77
C VAL A 36 6.52 2.52 3.20
N TRP A 37 6.04 1.74 4.15
CA TRP A 37 6.17 2.05 5.56
C TRP A 37 7.50 1.52 6.10
N ILE A 38 8.39 2.43 6.46
CA ILE A 38 9.75 2.10 6.94
C ILE A 38 9.96 2.44 8.42
N GLN A 39 10.89 1.73 9.04
CA GLN A 39 11.42 2.02 10.37
C GLN A 39 12.91 2.35 10.27
N ARG A 40 13.37 3.26 11.15
CA ARG A 40 14.78 3.68 11.18
C ARG A 40 15.67 2.79 12.05
N ARG A 41 15.14 2.18 13.11
CA ARG A 41 15.92 1.44 14.10
C ARG A 41 15.16 0.20 14.62
N PRO A 42 15.57 -1.03 14.26
CA PRO A 42 16.53 -1.31 13.19
C PRO A 42 16.00 -0.80 11.83
N PRO A 43 16.88 -0.47 10.85
CA PRO A 43 16.43 -0.06 9.52
C PRO A 43 15.74 -1.22 8.80
N CYS A 44 14.47 -1.08 8.46
CA CYS A 44 13.72 -2.07 7.68
C CYS A 44 12.50 -1.46 7.00
N ILE A 45 11.95 -2.19 6.02
CA ILE A 45 10.58 -1.99 5.54
C ILE A 45 9.67 -2.79 6.48
N LEU A 46 8.77 -2.11 7.16
CA LEU A 46 7.79 -2.74 8.06
C LEU A 46 6.64 -3.35 7.27
N ALA A 47 6.13 -2.60 6.29
CA ALA A 47 5.02 -3.02 5.46
C ALA A 47 4.93 -2.13 4.21
N VAL A 48 4.12 -2.56 3.26
CA VAL A 48 3.60 -1.69 2.19
C VAL A 48 2.10 -1.51 2.41
N LEU A 49 1.63 -0.26 2.32
CA LEU A 49 0.21 0.07 2.32
C LEU A 49 -0.18 0.48 0.91
N ASP A 50 -1.23 -0.11 0.40
CA ASP A 50 -1.81 0.18 -0.91
C ASP A 50 -3.25 0.63 -0.74
N SER A 51 -3.61 1.80 -1.28
CA SER A 51 -4.93 2.38 -1.14
C SER A 51 -5.87 1.80 -2.19
N LYS A 52 -7.04 1.33 -1.78
CA LYS A 52 -8.03 0.72 -2.66
C LYS A 52 -9.41 1.33 -2.45
N ARG A 53 -10.20 1.42 -3.52
CA ARG A 53 -11.65 1.63 -3.39
C ARG A 53 -12.29 0.36 -2.81
N PRO A 54 -13.43 0.47 -2.12
CA PRO A 54 -14.15 -0.71 -1.63
C PRO A 54 -14.43 -1.73 -2.75
N GLY A 55 -13.92 -2.96 -2.57
CA GLY A 55 -14.08 -4.04 -3.55
C GLY A 55 -13.18 -3.94 -4.78
N GLU A 56 -12.31 -2.94 -4.88
CA GLU A 56 -11.28 -2.86 -5.90
C GLU A 56 -10.24 -3.96 -5.68
N ARG A 57 -10.00 -4.73 -6.74
CA ARG A 57 -9.04 -5.83 -6.70
C ARG A 57 -7.66 -5.38 -7.17
N PRO A 58 -6.58 -5.96 -6.62
CA PRO A 58 -5.26 -5.78 -7.18
C PRO A 58 -5.20 -6.17 -8.66
N THR A 59 -4.54 -5.36 -9.46
CA THR A 59 -4.17 -5.68 -10.85
C THR A 59 -3.14 -6.81 -10.89
N PHE A 60 -2.94 -7.47 -12.03
CA PHE A 60 -1.95 -8.54 -12.13
C PHE A 60 -0.51 -8.07 -11.81
N SER A 61 -0.14 -6.83 -12.16
CA SER A 61 1.19 -6.28 -11.86
C SER A 61 1.37 -5.99 -10.37
N GLU A 62 0.29 -5.56 -9.71
CA GLU A 62 0.23 -5.46 -8.25
C GLU A 62 0.36 -6.84 -7.60
N VAL A 63 -0.37 -7.85 -8.07
CA VAL A 63 -0.26 -9.25 -7.58
C VAL A 63 1.18 -9.76 -7.68
N ILE A 64 1.85 -9.58 -8.82
CA ILE A 64 3.27 -9.96 -8.99
C ILE A 64 4.14 -9.24 -7.95
N THR A 65 3.91 -7.93 -7.77
CA THR A 65 4.67 -7.09 -6.85
C THR A 65 4.44 -7.52 -5.39
N TYR A 66 3.18 -7.75 -4.99
CA TYR A 66 2.81 -8.09 -3.62
C TYR A 66 3.30 -9.49 -3.26
N ASN A 67 3.14 -10.47 -4.14
CA ASN A 67 3.71 -11.81 -3.94
C ASN A 67 5.24 -11.74 -3.74
N SER A 68 5.93 -10.90 -4.51
CA SER A 68 7.38 -10.70 -4.37
C SER A 68 7.74 -10.09 -3.01
N LEU A 69 6.95 -9.13 -2.51
CA LEU A 69 7.12 -8.54 -1.18
C LEU A 69 6.88 -9.57 -0.07
N LEU A 70 5.80 -10.37 -0.18
CA LEU A 70 5.52 -11.44 0.78
C LEU A 70 6.65 -12.47 0.84
N ALA A 71 7.23 -12.84 -0.31
CA ALA A 71 8.37 -13.76 -0.38
C ALA A 71 9.62 -13.21 0.32
N LEU A 72 9.74 -11.88 0.43
CA LEU A 72 10.80 -11.21 1.20
C LEU A 72 10.44 -11.02 2.68
N GLY A 73 9.29 -11.53 3.13
CA GLY A 73 8.79 -11.35 4.49
C GLY A 73 8.21 -9.96 4.77
N ILE A 74 7.95 -9.15 3.74
CA ILE A 74 7.38 -7.80 3.87
C ILE A 74 5.86 -7.90 3.73
N PRO A 75 5.07 -7.60 4.78
CA PRO A 75 3.62 -7.62 4.70
C PRO A 75 3.11 -6.51 3.79
N VAL A 76 2.02 -6.80 3.07
CA VAL A 76 1.27 -5.84 2.26
C VAL A 76 -0.13 -5.71 2.85
N PHE A 77 -0.57 -4.48 3.08
CA PHE A 77 -1.92 -4.18 3.54
C PHE A 77 -2.66 -3.38 2.47
N LEU A 78 -3.88 -3.81 2.18
CA LEU A 78 -4.84 -3.09 1.35
C LEU A 78 -5.68 -2.24 2.28
N VAL A 79 -5.63 -0.92 2.10
CA VAL A 79 -6.36 0.04 2.91
C VAL A 79 -7.54 0.54 2.09
N GLU A 80 -8.71 0.00 2.39
CA GLU A 80 -9.97 0.46 1.79
C GLU A 80 -10.51 1.67 2.54
N TYR A 81 -10.92 2.69 1.80
CA TYR A 81 -11.57 3.86 2.38
C TYR A 81 -13.07 3.87 2.07
N VAL A 82 -13.86 4.19 3.08
CA VAL A 82 -15.30 4.44 2.95
C VAL A 82 -15.50 5.95 3.06
N GLY A 83 -15.91 6.56 1.95
CA GLY A 83 -16.22 7.99 1.81
C GLY A 83 -17.10 8.20 0.59
N ASP A 84 -17.94 9.24 0.61
CA ASP A 84 -18.78 9.58 -0.53
C ASP A 84 -17.90 10.04 -1.69
N SER A 85 -18.14 9.51 -2.89
CA SER A 85 -17.23 9.63 -4.05
C SER A 85 -17.00 11.05 -4.56
N GLU A 86 -17.73 12.02 -4.04
CA GLU A 86 -17.66 13.43 -4.43
C GLU A 86 -16.87 14.31 -3.45
N VAL A 87 -16.56 13.82 -2.24
CA VAL A 87 -15.78 14.55 -1.24
C VAL A 87 -14.51 13.74 -0.96
N GLU A 88 -13.33 14.34 -1.17
CA GLU A 88 -12.01 13.73 -0.92
C GLU A 88 -11.74 13.42 0.58
N GLU A 89 -12.79 13.26 1.40
CA GLU A 89 -12.69 12.96 2.81
C GLU A 89 -12.63 11.43 3.01
N LEU A 90 -11.41 10.97 3.30
CA LEU A 90 -11.13 9.61 3.74
C LEU A 90 -11.63 9.46 5.18
N ASP A 91 -12.93 9.28 5.37
CA ASP A 91 -13.56 9.31 6.69
C ASP A 91 -13.33 8.05 7.51
N ARG A 92 -13.37 6.88 6.84
CA ARG A 92 -13.21 5.58 7.50
C ARG A 92 -12.28 4.68 6.71
N LEU A 93 -11.35 4.04 7.41
CA LEU A 93 -10.31 3.18 6.85
C LEU A 93 -10.50 1.74 7.33
N THR A 94 -10.60 0.79 6.40
CA THR A 94 -10.61 -0.65 6.70
C THR A 94 -9.34 -1.27 6.17
N VAL A 95 -8.67 -2.07 6.99
CA VAL A 95 -7.37 -2.65 6.67
C VAL A 95 -7.53 -4.14 6.42
N PHE A 96 -7.09 -4.58 5.25
CA PHE A 96 -6.98 -5.97 4.89
C PHE A 96 -5.51 -6.36 4.73
N ARG A 97 -5.13 -7.56 5.17
CA ARG A 97 -3.82 -8.14 4.88
C ARG A 97 -3.91 -8.92 3.58
N TYR A 98 -3.00 -8.63 2.66
CA TYR A 98 -2.82 -9.41 1.46
C TYR A 98 -2.08 -10.72 1.79
N LEU A 99 -2.65 -11.86 1.37
CA LEU A 99 -2.13 -13.20 1.65
C LEU A 99 -1.52 -13.88 0.42
N GLY A 100 -1.79 -13.35 -0.77
CA GLY A 100 -1.29 -13.90 -2.04
C GLY A 100 -2.34 -13.83 -3.14
N GLY A 101 -1.92 -14.09 -4.37
CA GLY A 101 -2.81 -14.15 -5.52
C GLY A 101 -2.14 -14.80 -6.73
N ASP A 102 -2.93 -15.25 -7.69
CA ASP A 102 -2.43 -15.82 -8.94
C ASP A 102 -2.29 -14.72 -10.01
N PRO A 103 -1.12 -14.46 -10.60
CA PRO A 103 -0.97 -13.42 -11.61
C PRO A 103 -1.44 -13.82 -13.02
N TYR A 104 -1.78 -15.09 -13.28
CA TYR A 104 -1.95 -15.61 -14.64
C TYR A 104 -3.38 -15.50 -15.20
N PRO A 105 -4.44 -15.56 -14.38
CA PRO A 105 -5.70 -14.89 -14.73
C PRO A 105 -5.60 -13.37 -14.43
N PRO A 106 -5.94 -12.48 -15.39
CA PRO A 106 -5.92 -11.03 -15.17
C PRO A 106 -6.87 -10.53 -14.08
N GLN A 107 -7.75 -11.40 -13.55
CA GLN A 107 -8.67 -11.14 -12.44
C GLN A 107 -8.66 -12.27 -11.41
N SER A 108 -7.51 -12.88 -11.14
CA SER A 108 -7.46 -13.89 -10.09
C SER A 108 -7.97 -13.35 -8.78
N PRO A 109 -8.66 -14.19 -7.99
CA PRO A 109 -8.95 -13.83 -6.62
C PRO A 109 -7.62 -13.65 -5.89
N SER A 110 -7.30 -12.41 -5.53
CA SER A 110 -6.36 -12.17 -4.45
C SER A 110 -7.01 -12.64 -3.16
N GLN A 111 -6.26 -13.36 -2.34
CA GLN A 111 -6.67 -13.69 -0.99
C GLN A 111 -6.28 -12.54 -0.08
N SER A 112 -7.26 -11.98 0.60
CA SER A 112 -7.05 -11.02 1.66
C SER A 112 -7.91 -11.37 2.86
N GLU A 113 -7.43 -11.02 4.04
CA GLU A 113 -8.19 -11.16 5.28
C GLU A 113 -8.42 -9.78 5.89
N HIS A 114 -9.59 -9.58 6.47
CA HIS A 114 -9.86 -8.39 7.28
C HIS A 114 -8.98 -8.44 8.52
N VAL A 115 -8.24 -7.37 8.77
CA VAL A 115 -7.35 -7.25 9.93
C VAL A 115 -7.95 -6.30 10.95
N ALA A 116 -8.46 -5.16 10.48
CA ALA A 116 -8.86 -4.08 11.36
C ALA A 116 -9.75 -3.04 10.68
N GLY A 117 -10.36 -2.18 11.49
CA GLY A 117 -11.27 -1.13 11.05
C GLY A 117 -12.74 -1.57 10.98
N PRO A 118 -13.66 -0.66 10.62
CA PRO A 118 -13.39 0.69 10.12
C PRO A 118 -12.81 1.64 11.19
N PHE A 119 -11.80 2.43 10.81
CA PHE A 119 -11.07 3.36 11.67
C PHE A 119 -11.28 4.80 11.24
N SER A 120 -11.35 5.73 12.18
CA SER A 120 -10.94 7.12 11.96
C SER A 120 -9.42 7.22 11.78
N TRP A 121 -8.92 8.36 11.29
CA TRP A 121 -7.47 8.59 11.18
C TRP A 121 -6.71 8.50 12.51
N GLU A 122 -7.33 8.93 13.61
CA GLU A 122 -6.72 8.81 14.94
C GLU A 122 -6.57 7.34 15.34
N GLU A 123 -7.61 6.52 15.14
CA GLU A 123 -7.59 5.09 15.40
C GLU A 123 -6.62 4.35 14.49
N PHE A 124 -6.53 4.75 13.23
CA PHE A 124 -5.55 4.20 12.28
C PHE A 124 -4.12 4.52 12.72
N GLY A 125 -3.86 5.73 13.21
CA GLY A 125 -2.57 6.11 13.79
C GLY A 125 -2.20 5.28 15.03
N LYS A 126 -3.18 4.98 15.89
CA LYS A 126 -2.98 4.08 17.05
C LYS A 126 -2.69 2.65 16.60
N TRP A 127 -3.44 2.13 15.64
CA TRP A 127 -3.17 0.81 15.04
C TRP A 127 -1.75 0.75 14.46
N GLN A 128 -1.33 1.80 13.76
CA GLN A 128 0.02 1.87 13.21
C GLN A 128 1.11 1.86 14.30
N ALA A 129 0.88 2.56 15.41
CA ALA A 129 1.80 2.56 16.54
C ALA A 129 1.93 1.16 17.16
N SER A 130 0.80 0.50 17.44
CA SER A 130 0.78 -0.86 17.98
C SER A 130 1.48 -1.87 17.06
N PHE A 131 1.28 -1.76 15.74
CA PHE A 131 1.96 -2.62 14.77
C PHE A 131 3.49 -2.48 14.82
N ARG A 132 4.00 -1.25 15.00
CA ARG A 132 5.45 -0.99 15.15
C ARG A 132 6.00 -1.60 16.44
N GLU A 133 5.26 -1.47 17.55
CA GLU A 133 5.68 -2.01 18.83
C GLU A 133 5.83 -3.53 18.77
N GLN A 134 4.89 -4.22 18.12
CA GLN A 134 4.96 -5.68 17.91
C GLN A 134 6.18 -6.07 17.06
N HIS A 135 6.50 -5.31 16.01
CA HIS A 135 7.66 -5.57 15.15
C HIS A 135 9.01 -5.24 15.80
N GLN A 136 9.04 -4.47 16.89
CA GLN A 136 10.25 -4.22 17.66
C GLN A 136 10.56 -5.32 18.68
N GLN A 137 9.57 -6.17 18.99
CA GLN A 137 9.70 -7.27 19.95
C GLN A 137 9.97 -8.63 19.29
N ALA A 138 9.83 -8.72 17.97
CA ALA A 138 10.13 -9.91 17.16
C ALA A 138 11.57 -9.88 16.62
#